data_AF-A0A6N7XG34-F1
#
_entry.id   AF-A0A6N7XG34-F1
#
_cell.length_a   1.000
_cell.length_b   1.000
_cell.length_c   1.000
_cell.angle_alpha   90.00
_cell.angle_beta   90.00
_cell.angle_gamma   90.00
#
_symmetry.space_group_name_H-M   'P 1'
#
loop_
_entity.id
_entity.type
_entity.pdbx_description
1 polymer ?
#
loop_
_entity_poly.entity_id
_entity_poly.type
_entity_poly.pdbx_seq_one_letter_code
_entity_poly.pdbx_strand_id
1 'polypeptide(L)'
;MLDVRRIHSSVSKTYYDKRAILEADRDGILCGLDGLEKTGGVRRNKPACNDQIIGYMVTHSSGFDNPDLDSSLFVGGRYDGNGFYLRKDNYLQKMPLFAMSRYITYNREWTQRARIMKSGDGANRFNADVASGELDQWLRKCLLFTCVESQNHMRTFTGSDGRFYRNELCMDTTNGPTVTSEDLRRLDVGEPEQRVIDQWNVLLGAAKETAEYNPALTYGVYQIRVEIDTSYKDEDGKTVWNNVEVHSAYQTLKTLATDYYNSEIVPTLFKYEFLKYDD
;
A
#
# COMPACT_ATOMS: atom_id res chain seq x y z
N MET A 1 -26.77 9.59 -15.66
CA MET A 1 -27.50 8.98 -14.53
C MET A 1 -26.51 8.06 -13.83
N LEU A 2 -26.25 8.26 -12.54
CA LEU A 2 -25.34 7.37 -11.78
C LEU A 2 -26.08 6.03 -11.56
N ASP A 3 -25.42 4.93 -11.90
CA ASP A 3 -25.98 3.59 -11.77
C ASP A 3 -25.74 3.09 -10.33
N VAL A 4 -26.73 3.31 -9.47
CA VAL A 4 -26.71 2.93 -8.06
C VAL A 4 -27.22 1.49 -7.93
N ARG A 5 -26.43 0.63 -7.27
CA ARG A 5 -26.69 -0.80 -7.17
C ARG A 5 -26.30 -1.33 -5.79
N ARG A 6 -27.16 -2.15 -5.20
CA ARG A 6 -26.92 -2.79 -3.90
C ARG A 6 -25.63 -3.62 -3.88
N ILE A 7 -24.88 -3.55 -2.78
CA ILE A 7 -23.75 -4.46 -2.50
C ILE A 7 -24.23 -5.82 -2.00
N HIS A 8 -23.73 -6.90 -2.61
CA HIS A 8 -24.10 -8.27 -2.25
C HIS A 8 -22.98 -9.06 -1.55
N SER A 9 -21.72 -8.65 -1.71
CA SER A 9 -20.56 -9.37 -1.20
C SER A 9 -19.51 -8.43 -0.59
N SER A 10 -18.96 -8.85 0.55
CA SER A 10 -17.90 -8.11 1.23
C SER A 10 -16.52 -8.48 0.71
N VAL A 11 -15.64 -7.48 0.62
CA VAL A 11 -14.24 -7.63 0.20
C VAL A 11 -13.51 -8.74 0.95
N SER A 12 -13.63 -8.76 2.29
CA SER A 12 -12.94 -9.73 3.14
C SER A 12 -13.45 -11.15 2.95
N LYS A 13 -14.72 -11.33 2.59
CA LYS A 13 -15.25 -12.66 2.29
C LYS A 13 -14.69 -13.18 0.97
N THR A 14 -14.59 -12.30 -0.02
CA THR A 14 -14.36 -12.64 -1.42
C THR A 14 -12.88 -12.70 -1.80
N TYR A 15 -12.07 -11.73 -1.37
CA TYR A 15 -10.71 -11.57 -1.88
C TYR A 15 -9.59 -11.91 -0.91
N TYR A 16 -9.86 -11.98 0.41
CA TYR A 16 -8.80 -12.29 1.37
C TYR A 16 -8.25 -13.69 1.15
N ASP A 17 -6.92 -13.80 1.25
CA ASP A 17 -6.27 -15.10 1.31
C ASP A 17 -6.50 -15.74 2.69
N LYS A 18 -7.26 -16.84 2.70
CA LYS A 18 -7.65 -17.57 3.91
C LYS A 18 -6.88 -18.88 4.08
N ARG A 19 -5.80 -19.09 3.30
CA ARG A 19 -4.94 -20.27 3.46
C ARG A 19 -4.47 -20.35 4.91
N ALA A 20 -4.59 -21.54 5.50
CA ALA A 20 -4.12 -21.78 6.84
C ALA A 20 -2.62 -21.47 6.94
N ILE A 21 -2.20 -20.96 8.09
CA ILE A 21 -0.79 -20.76 8.43
C ILE A 21 -0.44 -21.87 9.40
N LEU A 22 0.60 -22.63 9.08
CA LEU A 22 1.08 -23.73 9.90
C LEU A 22 1.55 -23.19 11.25
N GLU A 23 1.35 -23.95 12.33
CA GLU A 23 1.79 -23.52 13.67
C GLU A 23 3.30 -23.28 13.74
N ALA A 24 4.11 -23.99 12.94
CA ALA A 24 5.55 -23.75 12.83
C ALA A 24 5.91 -22.39 12.23
N ASP A 25 5.01 -21.79 11.44
CA ASP A 25 5.19 -20.46 10.82
C ASP A 25 4.58 -19.34 11.69
N ARG A 26 3.98 -19.67 12.85
CA ARG A 26 3.37 -18.70 13.77
C ARG A 26 4.41 -18.06 14.69
N ASP A 27 5.36 -17.40 14.05
CA ASP A 27 6.49 -16.72 14.68
C ASP A 27 6.63 -15.27 14.16
N GLY A 28 7.40 -14.45 14.87
CA GLY A 28 7.76 -13.07 14.51
C GLY A 28 7.00 -12.00 15.28
N ILE A 29 7.01 -10.78 14.74
CA ILE A 29 6.42 -9.60 15.36
C ILE A 29 5.00 -9.29 14.85
N LEU A 30 4.31 -8.42 15.59
CA LEU A 30 3.10 -7.76 15.12
C LEU A 30 3.35 -6.25 14.97
N CYS A 31 2.84 -5.67 13.90
CA CYS A 31 2.98 -4.24 13.59
C CYS A 31 1.89 -3.40 14.28
N GLY A 32 2.28 -2.21 14.74
CA GLY A 32 1.39 -1.10 15.06
C GLY A 32 0.92 -0.36 13.81
N LEU A 33 0.13 0.70 13.99
CA LEU A 33 -0.41 1.51 12.89
C LEU A 33 0.66 2.34 12.16
N ASP A 34 1.79 2.58 12.81
CA ASP A 34 2.95 3.33 12.32
C ASP A 34 3.94 2.48 11.50
N GLY A 35 3.61 1.20 11.29
CA GLY A 35 4.43 0.25 10.55
C GLY A 35 5.59 -0.36 11.32
N LEU A 36 5.81 0.02 12.58
CA LEU A 36 6.82 -0.58 13.46
C LEU A 36 6.22 -1.67 14.32
N GLU A 37 7.08 -2.40 15.03
CA GLU A 37 6.63 -3.40 15.99
C GLU A 37 5.79 -2.78 17.13
N LYS A 38 4.67 -3.44 17.44
CA LYS A 38 3.81 -3.09 18.58
C LYS A 38 4.43 -3.61 19.87
N THR A 39 5.12 -2.78 20.64
CA THR A 39 5.84 -3.18 21.88
C THR A 39 4.97 -3.31 23.15
N GLY A 40 3.66 -3.05 23.09
CA GLY A 40 2.77 -3.20 24.26
C GLY A 40 1.27 -3.10 23.93
N GLY A 41 0.41 -3.26 24.95
CA GLY A 41 -1.05 -3.26 24.79
C GLY A 41 -1.64 -4.58 24.29
N VAL A 42 -2.95 -4.61 24.07
CA VAL A 42 -3.67 -5.81 23.63
C VAL A 42 -3.27 -6.18 22.20
N ARG A 43 -2.86 -7.44 21.99
CA ARG A 43 -2.58 -8.04 20.69
C ARG A 43 -3.63 -9.12 20.41
N ARG A 44 -4.36 -9.00 19.30
CA ARG A 44 -5.45 -9.92 18.90
C ARG A 44 -5.07 -10.86 17.76
N ASN A 45 -4.06 -10.49 16.98
CA ASN A 45 -3.56 -11.32 15.90
C ASN A 45 -2.44 -12.25 16.40
N LYS A 46 -2.16 -13.33 15.65
CA LYS A 46 -0.97 -14.16 15.84
C LYS A 46 0.03 -13.82 14.75
N PRO A 47 1.31 -13.52 15.09
CA PRO A 47 2.32 -13.25 14.09
C PRO A 47 2.49 -14.47 13.17
N ALA A 48 2.98 -14.22 11.97
CA ALA A 48 3.38 -15.25 11.05
C ALA A 48 4.49 -14.76 10.15
N CYS A 49 5.48 -15.61 9.93
CA CYS A 49 6.63 -15.32 9.11
C CYS A 49 7.14 -16.61 8.49
N ASN A 50 7.36 -16.59 7.17
CA ASN A 50 8.08 -17.61 6.43
C ASN A 50 8.54 -17.01 5.09
N ASP A 51 9.29 -17.76 4.29
CA ASP A 51 9.85 -17.28 3.02
C ASP A 51 8.79 -16.91 1.96
N GLN A 52 7.54 -17.31 2.14
CA GLN A 52 6.44 -17.01 1.22
C GLN A 52 5.63 -15.79 1.65
N ILE A 53 5.64 -15.42 2.93
CA ILE A 53 4.91 -14.27 3.46
C ILE A 53 5.76 -13.01 3.29
N ILE A 54 5.20 -12.00 2.62
CA ILE A 54 5.91 -10.74 2.34
C ILE A 54 5.33 -9.54 3.10
N GLY A 55 4.21 -9.74 3.78
CA GLY A 55 3.55 -8.68 4.51
C GLY A 55 2.13 -9.04 4.91
N TYR A 56 1.38 -8.02 5.28
CA TYR A 56 0.01 -8.13 5.76
C TYR A 56 -0.81 -6.95 5.26
N MET A 57 -1.99 -7.24 4.72
CA MET A 57 -2.91 -6.25 4.18
C MET A 57 -4.20 -6.22 4.99
N VAL A 58 -4.61 -5.03 5.39
CA VAL A 58 -5.94 -4.76 5.95
C VAL A 58 -6.69 -3.93 4.94
N THR A 59 -7.88 -4.37 4.54
CA THR A 59 -8.84 -3.59 3.73
C THR A 59 -10.25 -4.02 4.16
N HIS A 60 -10.65 -3.58 5.35
CA HIS A 60 -11.94 -3.96 5.94
C HIS A 60 -12.95 -2.82 5.87
N SER A 61 -14.20 -3.10 6.27
CA SER A 61 -15.36 -2.22 6.07
C SER A 61 -15.77 -2.05 4.59
N SER A 62 -17.07 -1.94 4.32
CA SER A 62 -17.60 -1.54 3.00
C SER A 62 -17.50 -0.03 2.81
N GLY A 63 -17.67 0.74 3.88
CA GLY A 63 -17.57 2.19 3.87
C GLY A 63 -16.13 2.69 3.85
N PHE A 64 -16.01 3.99 3.68
CA PHE A 64 -14.74 4.72 3.75
C PHE A 64 -14.65 5.59 5.00
N ASP A 65 -15.36 5.21 6.06
CA ASP A 65 -15.19 5.84 7.36
C ASP A 65 -13.77 5.54 7.84
N ASN A 66 -12.95 6.58 7.98
CA ASN A 66 -11.58 6.51 8.46
C ASN A 66 -10.66 5.54 7.67
N PRO A 67 -10.40 5.80 6.37
CA PRO A 67 -9.72 4.87 5.47
C PRO A 67 -8.27 4.55 5.91
N ASP A 68 -7.61 5.46 6.63
CA ASP A 68 -6.25 5.26 7.13
C ASP A 68 -6.19 4.28 8.32
N LEU A 69 -7.30 4.11 9.06
CA LEU A 69 -7.43 3.05 10.08
C LEU A 69 -7.90 1.74 9.48
N ASP A 70 -8.73 1.80 8.44
CA ASP A 70 -9.42 0.63 7.89
C ASP A 70 -8.70 -0.01 6.70
N SER A 71 -7.64 0.64 6.22
CA SER A 71 -6.75 0.15 5.19
C SER A 71 -5.29 0.37 5.54
N SER A 72 -4.48 -0.69 5.44
CA SER A 72 -3.05 -0.60 5.76
C SER A 72 -2.26 -1.75 5.14
N LEU A 73 -0.97 -1.50 4.91
CA LEU A 73 0.02 -2.48 4.48
C LEU A 73 1.19 -2.49 5.45
N PHE A 74 1.64 -3.67 5.87
CA PHE A 74 2.69 -3.85 6.86
C PHE A 74 3.62 -5.01 6.49
N VAL A 75 4.88 -4.97 6.94
CA VAL A 75 5.85 -6.06 6.76
C VAL A 75 5.52 -7.30 7.62
N GLY A 76 4.76 -7.12 8.69
CA GLY A 76 4.26 -8.19 9.57
C GLY A 76 2.76 -8.02 9.87
N GLY A 77 2.18 -9.00 10.58
CA GLY A 77 0.76 -8.97 10.93
C GLY A 77 0.38 -7.74 11.74
N ARG A 78 -0.73 -7.05 11.42
CA ARG A 78 -1.23 -5.95 12.28
C ARG A 78 -1.70 -6.49 13.62
N TYR A 79 -1.36 -5.79 14.71
CA TYR A 79 -1.59 -6.25 16.09
C TYR A 79 -3.06 -6.59 16.41
N ASP A 80 -4.02 -5.89 15.81
CA ASP A 80 -5.46 -6.03 16.05
C ASP A 80 -6.18 -6.89 14.99
N GLY A 81 -5.48 -7.43 13.99
CA GLY A 81 -6.02 -8.38 13.02
C GLY A 81 -6.70 -7.72 11.80
N ASN A 82 -7.93 -8.14 11.48
CA ASN A 82 -8.81 -7.62 10.42
C ASN A 82 -8.33 -7.69 8.95
N GLY A 83 -7.21 -8.38 8.71
CA GLY A 83 -6.56 -8.47 7.41
C GLY A 83 -6.19 -9.90 7.05
N PHE A 84 -5.25 -10.02 6.13
CA PHE A 84 -4.69 -11.31 5.70
C PHE A 84 -3.21 -11.15 5.34
N TYR A 85 -2.46 -12.24 5.44
CA TYR A 85 -1.05 -12.27 5.06
C TYR A 85 -0.91 -12.30 3.54
N LEU A 86 -0.07 -11.41 3.01
CA LEU A 86 0.29 -11.37 1.60
C LEU A 86 1.37 -12.40 1.31
N ARG A 87 1.25 -13.07 0.16
CA ARG A 87 2.21 -14.11 -0.25
C ARG A 87 2.81 -13.82 -1.62
N LYS A 88 4.06 -14.23 -1.81
CA LYS A 88 4.82 -14.04 -3.07
C LYS A 88 4.06 -14.53 -4.30
N ASP A 89 3.30 -15.61 -4.16
CA ASP A 89 2.59 -16.24 -5.28
C ASP A 89 1.29 -15.52 -5.69
N ASN A 90 0.75 -14.62 -4.88
CA ASN A 90 -0.54 -13.99 -5.17
C ASN A 90 -0.66 -12.51 -4.76
N TYR A 91 0.39 -11.88 -4.23
CA TYR A 91 0.29 -10.50 -3.75
C TYR A 91 -0.16 -9.52 -4.86
N LEU A 92 0.27 -9.74 -6.11
CA LEU A 92 -0.01 -8.87 -7.25
C LEU A 92 -1.52 -8.72 -7.48
N GLN A 93 -2.27 -9.84 -7.47
CA GLN A 93 -3.75 -9.83 -7.58
C GLN A 93 -4.47 -9.24 -6.35
N LYS A 94 -3.75 -8.90 -5.27
CA LYS A 94 -4.31 -8.25 -4.07
C LYS A 94 -4.11 -6.74 -4.06
N MET A 95 -3.18 -6.21 -4.86
CA MET A 95 -2.91 -4.76 -4.94
C MET A 95 -4.16 -3.91 -5.20
N PRO A 96 -5.14 -4.34 -6.02
CA PRO A 96 -6.39 -3.60 -6.19
C PRO A 96 -7.15 -3.32 -4.88
N LEU A 97 -7.02 -4.20 -3.88
CA LEU A 97 -7.70 -4.02 -2.59
C LEU A 97 -7.14 -2.83 -1.81
N PHE A 98 -5.81 -2.66 -1.83
CA PHE A 98 -5.19 -1.48 -1.25
C PHE A 98 -5.54 -0.25 -2.07
N ALA A 99 -5.47 -0.33 -3.40
CA ALA A 99 -5.77 0.80 -4.28
C ALA A 99 -7.20 1.33 -4.08
N MET A 100 -8.22 0.46 -4.08
CA MET A 100 -9.62 0.90 -3.89
C MET A 100 -9.84 1.63 -2.58
N SER A 101 -9.11 1.27 -1.52
CA SER A 101 -9.25 1.89 -0.20
C SER A 101 -8.85 3.37 -0.18
N ARG A 102 -8.08 3.81 -1.17
CA ARG A 102 -7.56 5.17 -1.29
C ARG A 102 -8.50 6.10 -2.07
N TYR A 103 -9.60 5.60 -2.61
CA TYR A 103 -10.48 6.37 -3.48
C TYR A 103 -10.88 7.72 -2.89
N ILE A 104 -11.43 7.73 -1.67
CA ILE A 104 -11.89 8.97 -1.02
C ILE A 104 -10.76 9.86 -0.51
N THR A 105 -9.51 9.36 -0.49
CA THR A 105 -8.34 10.19 -0.14
C THR A 105 -8.09 11.21 -1.24
N TYR A 106 -8.28 10.80 -2.49
CA TYR A 106 -8.07 11.63 -3.68
C TYR A 106 -9.37 12.23 -4.25
N ASN A 107 -10.50 11.57 -4.02
CA ASN A 107 -11.82 11.98 -4.50
C ASN A 107 -12.71 12.36 -3.30
N ARG A 108 -12.58 13.60 -2.83
CA ARG A 108 -13.13 14.07 -1.54
C ARG A 108 -14.50 14.75 -1.63
N GLU A 109 -15.13 14.78 -2.79
CA GLU A 109 -16.45 15.40 -2.91
C GLU A 109 -17.44 14.73 -1.97
N TRP A 110 -18.08 15.52 -1.11
CA TRP A 110 -18.90 15.02 -0.01
C TRP A 110 -20.08 14.14 -0.49
N THR A 111 -20.60 14.41 -1.69
CA THR A 111 -21.66 13.62 -2.34
C THR A 111 -21.19 12.20 -2.71
N GLN A 112 -19.89 12.01 -2.94
CA GLN A 112 -19.31 10.72 -3.31
C GLN A 112 -18.99 9.85 -2.10
N ARG A 113 -18.57 10.44 -0.98
CA ARG A 113 -18.22 9.72 0.26
C ARG A 113 -19.37 8.89 0.84
N ALA A 114 -20.61 9.37 0.72
CA ALA A 114 -21.78 8.68 1.26
C ALA A 114 -22.38 7.65 0.28
N ARG A 115 -21.94 7.62 -0.98
CA ARG A 115 -22.57 6.85 -2.05
C ARG A 115 -21.67 5.80 -2.67
N ILE A 116 -20.35 5.88 -2.48
CA ILE A 116 -19.41 4.89 -3.03
C ILE A 116 -18.91 4.02 -1.91
N MET A 117 -18.96 2.71 -2.15
CA MET A 117 -18.60 1.69 -1.18
C MET A 117 -17.63 0.69 -1.84
N LYS A 118 -16.82 0.04 -1.01
CA LYS A 118 -15.98 -1.10 -1.38
C LYS A 118 -16.84 -2.35 -1.53
N SER A 119 -16.69 -3.06 -2.65
CA SER A 119 -17.49 -4.26 -2.94
C SER A 119 -16.65 -5.42 -3.48
N GLY A 120 -17.19 -6.64 -3.32
CA GLY A 120 -16.69 -7.87 -3.92
C GLY A 120 -17.46 -8.34 -5.15
N ASP A 121 -18.47 -7.60 -5.60
CA ASP A 121 -19.51 -8.15 -6.49
C ASP A 121 -18.98 -8.52 -7.89
N GLY A 122 -17.92 -7.86 -8.36
CA GLY A 122 -17.30 -8.16 -9.66
C GLY A 122 -16.25 -9.27 -9.63
N ALA A 123 -16.05 -9.96 -8.50
CA ALA A 123 -14.95 -10.89 -8.30
C ALA A 123 -14.89 -12.03 -9.31
N ASN A 124 -16.03 -12.57 -9.75
CA ASN A 124 -16.03 -13.64 -10.75
C ASN A 124 -15.42 -13.18 -12.08
N ARG A 125 -15.78 -11.98 -12.54
CA ARG A 125 -15.22 -11.39 -13.77
C ARG A 125 -13.73 -11.06 -13.57
N PHE A 126 -13.41 -10.43 -12.44
CA PHE A 126 -12.03 -10.09 -12.09
C PHE A 126 -11.13 -11.34 -12.08
N ASN A 127 -11.54 -12.40 -11.39
CA ASN A 127 -10.74 -13.63 -11.29
C ASN A 127 -10.58 -14.33 -12.64
N ALA A 128 -11.60 -14.30 -13.50
CA ALA A 128 -11.51 -14.85 -14.85
C ALA A 128 -10.49 -14.07 -15.70
N ASP A 129 -10.52 -12.74 -15.65
CA ASP A 129 -9.64 -11.88 -16.44
C ASP A 129 -8.22 -11.81 -15.87
N VAL A 130 -8.03 -12.05 -14.57
CA VAL A 130 -6.71 -12.31 -13.99
C VAL A 130 -6.17 -13.66 -14.49
N ALA A 131 -7.00 -14.71 -14.47
CA ALA A 131 -6.57 -16.04 -14.90
C ALA A 131 -6.25 -16.12 -16.41
N SER A 132 -6.87 -15.27 -17.23
CA SER A 132 -6.57 -15.15 -18.67
C SER A 132 -5.34 -14.30 -18.98
N GLY A 133 -4.81 -13.55 -18.00
CA GLY A 133 -3.73 -12.58 -18.17
C GLY A 133 -4.18 -11.22 -18.72
N GLU A 134 -5.47 -10.99 -18.94
CA GLU A 134 -6.00 -9.71 -19.44
C GLU A 134 -5.67 -8.55 -18.50
N LEU A 135 -5.59 -8.81 -17.20
CA LEU A 135 -5.34 -7.80 -16.18
C LEU A 135 -3.87 -7.65 -15.77
N ASP A 136 -2.93 -8.36 -16.39
CA ASP A 136 -1.52 -8.38 -15.97
C ASP A 136 -0.91 -6.99 -15.88
N GLN A 137 -1.09 -6.16 -16.91
CA GLN A 137 -0.58 -4.79 -16.91
C GLN A 137 -1.28 -3.94 -15.85
N TRP A 138 -2.60 -4.04 -15.74
CA TRP A 138 -3.35 -3.25 -14.74
C TRP A 138 -2.99 -3.60 -13.29
N LEU A 139 -2.72 -4.87 -13.00
CA LEU A 139 -2.24 -5.29 -11.68
C LEU A 139 -0.87 -4.69 -11.37
N ARG A 140 0.03 -4.60 -12.36
CA ARG A 140 1.34 -3.94 -12.21
C ARG A 140 1.22 -2.43 -12.05
N LYS A 141 0.23 -1.79 -12.69
CA LYS A 141 -0.14 -0.39 -12.43
C LYS A 141 -0.59 -0.18 -10.98
N CYS A 142 -1.43 -1.08 -10.46
CA CYS A 142 -1.82 -1.08 -9.04
C CYS A 142 -0.61 -1.28 -8.11
N LEU A 143 0.35 -2.13 -8.50
CA LEU A 143 1.60 -2.34 -7.77
C LEU A 143 2.46 -1.08 -7.74
N LEU A 144 2.67 -0.41 -8.88
CA LEU A 144 3.41 0.84 -8.97
C LEU A 144 2.82 1.89 -8.04
N PHE A 145 1.50 2.10 -8.13
CA PHE A 145 0.78 3.00 -7.22
C PHE A 145 0.95 2.63 -5.75
N THR A 146 0.85 1.34 -5.41
CA THR A 146 1.03 0.86 -4.03
C THR A 146 2.42 1.19 -3.48
N CYS A 147 3.45 1.19 -4.33
CA CYS A 147 4.82 1.51 -3.92
C CYS A 147 5.03 3.00 -3.64
N VAL A 148 4.27 3.88 -4.32
CA VAL A 148 4.39 5.34 -4.17
C VAL A 148 3.34 5.95 -3.26
N GLU A 149 2.32 5.20 -2.86
CA GLU A 149 1.29 5.71 -1.96
C GLU A 149 1.81 5.87 -0.52
N SER A 150 1.57 7.06 0.02
CA SER A 150 2.01 7.57 1.32
C SER A 150 1.38 6.88 2.54
N GLN A 151 0.49 5.90 2.35
CA GLN A 151 -0.09 5.06 3.41
C GLN A 151 0.34 3.58 3.32
N ASN A 152 1.29 3.26 2.45
CA ASN A 152 1.95 1.97 2.49
C ASN A 152 2.92 1.94 3.69
N HIS A 153 2.44 1.47 4.85
CA HIS A 153 3.19 1.43 6.12
C HIS A 153 4.21 0.28 6.21
N MET A 154 4.58 -0.33 5.09
CA MET A 154 5.68 -1.28 5.06
C MET A 154 6.99 -0.54 5.26
N ARG A 155 7.60 -0.74 6.43
CA ARG A 155 8.89 -0.18 6.82
C ARG A 155 9.90 -1.30 6.95
N THR A 156 11.13 -1.03 6.54
CA THR A 156 12.25 -1.93 6.79
C THR A 156 12.81 -1.65 8.18
N PHE A 157 12.89 -2.67 9.05
CA PHE A 157 13.47 -2.57 10.39
C PHE A 157 13.86 -3.95 10.95
N THR A 158 14.70 -3.96 11.99
CA THR A 158 14.98 -5.19 12.76
C THR A 158 14.00 -5.29 13.93
N GLY A 159 13.26 -6.39 14.00
CA GLY A 159 12.31 -6.65 15.08
C GLY A 159 12.98 -7.02 16.39
N SER A 160 12.22 -7.01 17.49
CA SER A 160 12.69 -7.46 18.81
C SER A 160 13.03 -8.96 18.84
N ASP A 161 12.58 -9.73 17.85
CA ASP A 161 12.96 -11.12 17.60
C ASP A 161 14.33 -11.28 16.91
N GLY A 162 15.01 -10.16 16.61
CA GLY A 162 16.30 -10.13 15.92
C GLY A 162 16.20 -10.32 14.41
N ARG A 163 15.00 -10.47 13.85
CA ARG A 163 14.79 -10.69 12.41
C ARG A 163 14.78 -9.36 11.67
N PHE A 164 15.41 -9.34 10.49
CA PHE A 164 15.38 -8.20 9.60
C PHE A 164 14.13 -8.26 8.72
N TYR A 165 13.16 -7.39 9.00
CA TYR A 165 11.93 -7.26 8.21
C TYR A 165 12.17 -6.26 7.10
N ARG A 166 12.28 -6.75 5.87
CA ARG A 166 12.50 -5.93 4.68
C ARG A 166 11.17 -5.56 4.03
N ASN A 167 11.05 -4.31 3.59
CA ASN A 167 9.95 -3.89 2.72
C ASN A 167 10.15 -4.48 1.31
N GLU A 168 9.34 -5.47 0.95
CA GLU A 168 9.34 -6.08 -0.38
C GLU A 168 8.38 -5.37 -1.36
N LEU A 169 7.54 -4.45 -0.87
CA LEU A 169 6.58 -3.65 -1.66
C LEU A 169 7.04 -2.20 -1.82
N CYS A 170 8.28 -2.02 -2.26
CA CYS A 170 8.85 -0.73 -2.67
C CYS A 170 9.81 -0.89 -3.86
N MET A 171 10.17 0.24 -4.46
CA MET A 171 11.07 0.30 -5.62
C MET A 171 12.54 0.54 -5.24
N ASP A 172 12.88 0.68 -3.96
CA ASP A 172 14.28 0.79 -3.52
C ASP A 172 14.99 -0.56 -3.70
N THR A 173 16.04 -0.57 -4.52
CA THR A 173 16.85 -1.76 -4.82
C THR A 173 18.27 -1.67 -4.27
N THR A 174 18.53 -0.72 -3.35
CA THR A 174 19.86 -0.52 -2.73
C THR A 174 20.41 -1.81 -2.10
N ASN A 175 19.52 -2.62 -1.52
CA ASN A 175 19.86 -3.90 -0.89
C ASN A 175 19.45 -5.11 -1.75
N GLY A 176 19.54 -4.96 -3.08
CA GLY A 176 19.16 -5.98 -4.07
C GLY A 176 17.70 -5.85 -4.53
N PRO A 177 17.26 -6.71 -5.47
CA PRO A 177 15.89 -6.67 -5.96
C PRO A 177 14.86 -6.92 -4.84
N THR A 178 13.75 -6.17 -4.87
CA THR A 178 12.53 -6.48 -4.13
C THR A 178 11.58 -7.30 -5.00
N VAL A 179 10.62 -7.99 -4.38
CA VAL A 179 9.54 -8.67 -5.11
C VAL A 179 8.85 -7.69 -6.09
N THR A 180 8.55 -6.47 -5.64
CA THR A 180 8.03 -5.41 -6.51
C THR A 180 8.94 -5.13 -7.71
N SER A 181 10.23 -4.91 -7.48
CA SER A 181 11.14 -4.48 -8.55
C SER A 181 11.25 -5.52 -9.68
N GLU A 182 11.15 -6.80 -9.34
CA GLU A 182 11.15 -7.89 -10.32
C GLU A 182 9.88 -7.88 -11.16
N ASP A 183 8.71 -7.70 -10.54
CA ASP A 183 7.44 -7.65 -11.26
C ASP A 183 7.27 -6.33 -12.05
N LEU A 184 7.75 -5.19 -11.57
CA LEU A 184 7.67 -3.94 -12.33
C LEU A 184 8.52 -3.93 -13.60
N ARG A 185 9.52 -4.81 -13.75
CA ARG A 185 10.23 -4.98 -15.04
C ARG A 185 9.34 -5.47 -16.18
N ARG A 186 8.18 -6.04 -15.86
CA ARG A 186 7.19 -6.54 -16.82
C ARG A 186 6.05 -5.54 -17.05
N LEU A 187 6.09 -4.38 -16.41
CA LEU A 187 5.14 -3.30 -16.65
C LEU A 187 5.49 -2.61 -17.98
N ASP A 188 4.51 -2.43 -18.84
CA ASP A 188 4.64 -1.59 -20.02
C ASP A 188 4.65 -0.12 -19.55
N VAL A 189 5.82 0.51 -19.65
CA VAL A 189 6.04 1.86 -19.13
C VAL A 189 5.58 2.90 -20.15
N GLY A 190 4.39 3.46 -19.92
CA GLY A 190 3.90 4.65 -20.62
C GLY A 190 4.38 5.95 -19.98
N GLU A 191 3.95 7.08 -20.52
CA GLU A 191 4.26 8.40 -19.98
C GLU A 191 3.82 8.57 -18.51
N PRO A 192 2.60 8.15 -18.09
CA PRO A 192 2.18 8.27 -16.69
C PRO A 192 3.06 7.44 -15.74
N GLU A 193 3.40 6.19 -16.12
CA GLU A 193 4.28 5.32 -15.36
C GLU A 193 5.68 5.93 -15.22
N GLN A 194 6.25 6.40 -16.33
CA GLN A 194 7.60 6.95 -16.37
C GLN A 194 7.73 8.16 -15.43
N ARG A 195 6.75 9.07 -15.44
CA ARG A 195 6.74 10.25 -14.57
C ARG A 195 6.77 9.87 -13.09
N VAL A 196 6.01 8.86 -12.69
CA VAL A 196 5.99 8.35 -11.31
C VAL A 196 7.33 7.71 -10.93
N ILE A 197 7.88 6.87 -11.82
CA ILE A 197 9.16 6.18 -11.60
C ILE A 197 10.32 7.18 -11.49
N ASP A 198 10.37 8.17 -12.38
CA ASP A 198 11.42 9.20 -12.38
C ASP A 198 11.35 10.02 -11.10
N GLN A 199 10.15 10.46 -10.70
CA GLN A 199 10.00 11.24 -9.47
C GLN A 199 10.31 10.41 -8.21
N TRP A 200 10.01 9.12 -8.21
CA TRP A 200 10.46 8.21 -7.16
C TRP A 200 11.99 8.17 -7.07
N ASN A 201 12.69 8.06 -8.21
CA ASN A 201 14.15 8.06 -8.25
C ASN A 201 14.74 9.37 -7.73
N VAL A 202 14.11 10.51 -8.04
CA VAL A 202 14.49 11.82 -7.47
C VAL A 202 14.31 11.82 -5.94
N LEU A 203 13.18 11.34 -5.43
CA LEU A 203 12.92 11.27 -3.99
C LEU A 203 13.93 10.38 -3.27
N LEU A 204 14.18 9.17 -3.80
CA LEU A 204 15.13 8.24 -3.20
C LEU A 204 16.57 8.78 -3.29
N GLY A 205 16.93 9.43 -4.41
CA GLY A 205 18.21 10.11 -4.58
C GLY A 205 18.42 11.20 -3.53
N ALA A 206 17.45 12.11 -3.38
CA ALA A 206 17.51 13.15 -2.36
C ALA A 206 17.58 12.57 -0.93
N ALA A 207 16.83 11.50 -0.65
CA ALA A 207 16.87 10.83 0.64
C ALA A 207 18.27 10.27 0.95
N LYS A 208 18.96 9.67 -0.03
CA LYS A 208 20.30 9.09 0.12
C LYS A 208 21.38 10.09 0.50
N GLU A 209 21.20 11.36 0.17
CA GLU A 209 22.14 12.45 0.51
C GLU A 209 21.94 13.01 1.93
N THR A 210 20.90 12.56 2.65
CA THR A 210 20.59 13.03 4.01
C THR A 210 21.38 12.28 5.08
N ALA A 211 21.56 12.89 6.24
CA ALA A 211 22.25 12.26 7.38
C ALA A 211 21.42 11.15 8.03
N GLU A 212 20.09 11.21 7.89
CA GLU A 212 19.14 10.24 8.44
C GLU A 212 19.06 8.94 7.64
N TYR A 213 19.53 8.93 6.38
CA TYR A 213 19.48 7.76 5.53
C TYR A 213 20.40 6.64 6.02
N ASN A 214 19.83 5.44 6.17
CA ASN A 214 20.58 4.25 6.52
C ASN A 214 20.68 3.30 5.31
N PRO A 215 21.87 3.12 4.70
CA PRO A 215 22.04 2.28 3.52
C PRO A 215 21.74 0.79 3.76
N ALA A 216 21.69 0.33 5.02
CA ALA A 216 21.30 -1.04 5.35
C ALA A 216 19.79 -1.29 5.25
N LEU A 217 18.96 -0.23 5.16
CA LEU A 217 17.50 -0.34 5.06
C LEU A 217 17.03 -0.25 3.60
N THR A 218 15.86 -0.82 3.33
CA THR A 218 15.17 -0.69 2.04
C THR A 218 13.96 0.22 2.22
N TYR A 219 14.02 1.43 1.67
CA TYR A 219 13.03 2.47 1.96
C TYR A 219 11.82 2.41 1.04
N GLY A 220 10.63 2.57 1.62
CA GLY A 220 9.41 2.96 0.89
C GLY A 220 9.06 4.44 1.14
N VAL A 221 8.12 4.99 0.36
CA VAL A 221 7.70 6.40 0.49
C VAL A 221 7.29 6.75 1.92
N TYR A 222 6.52 5.89 2.59
CA TYR A 222 6.11 6.16 3.98
C TYR A 222 7.30 6.28 4.93
N GLN A 223 8.29 5.39 4.80
CA GLN A 223 9.44 5.39 5.67
C GLN A 223 10.29 6.65 5.47
N ILE A 224 10.53 7.06 4.22
CA ILE A 224 11.19 8.34 3.89
C ILE A 224 10.41 9.49 4.52
N ARG A 225 9.08 9.49 4.39
CA ARG A 225 8.22 10.54 4.93
C ARG A 225 8.31 10.70 6.45
N VAL A 226 8.41 9.61 7.20
CA VAL A 226 8.38 9.66 8.68
C VAL A 226 9.77 9.73 9.31
N GLU A 227 10.81 9.27 8.61
CA GLU A 227 12.19 9.23 9.14
C GLU A 227 13.08 10.35 8.57
N ILE A 228 12.83 10.83 7.35
CA ILE A 228 13.74 11.75 6.63
C ILE A 228 13.06 13.09 6.30
N ASP A 229 11.82 13.09 5.82
CA ASP A 229 11.01 14.31 5.59
C ASP A 229 10.48 14.90 6.92
N THR A 230 11.40 15.27 7.80
CA THR A 230 11.11 15.79 9.14
C THR A 230 11.14 17.32 9.16
N SER A 231 10.43 17.91 10.12
CA SER A 231 10.34 19.36 10.28
C SER A 231 10.24 19.77 11.73
N TYR A 232 10.54 21.04 12.00
CA TYR A 232 10.34 21.67 13.30
C TYR A 232 9.62 23.02 13.14
N LYS A 233 9.22 23.60 14.28
CA LYS A 233 8.63 24.94 14.36
C LYS A 233 9.70 25.91 14.84
N ASP A 234 9.93 26.98 14.08
CA ASP A 234 10.83 28.06 14.50
C ASP A 234 10.17 28.95 15.59
N GLU A 235 10.89 30.01 15.99
CA GLU A 235 10.44 30.95 17.04
C GLU A 235 9.13 31.66 16.69
N ASP A 236 8.82 31.78 15.40
CA ASP A 236 7.60 32.39 14.87
C ASP A 236 6.48 31.36 14.60
N GLY A 237 6.71 30.07 14.91
CA GLY A 237 5.75 28.99 14.67
C GLY A 237 5.63 28.55 13.21
N LYS A 238 6.55 28.97 12.34
CA LYS A 238 6.63 28.54 10.94
C LYS A 238 7.28 27.16 10.85
N THR A 239 6.76 26.33 9.95
CA THR A 239 7.37 25.01 9.67
C THR A 239 8.65 25.19 8.87
N VAL A 240 9.75 24.67 9.40
CA VAL A 240 11.05 24.58 8.72
C VAL A 240 11.35 23.10 8.49
N TRP A 241 11.59 22.74 7.23
CA TRP A 241 11.92 21.37 6.83
C TRP A 241 13.41 21.13 6.97
N ASN A 242 13.78 20.01 7.59
CA ASN A 242 15.18 19.63 7.76
C ASN A 242 15.83 19.28 6.40
N ASN A 243 15.06 18.61 5.53
CA ASN A 243 15.52 18.13 4.22
C ASN A 243 14.61 18.70 3.10
N VAL A 244 14.85 19.94 2.68
CA VAL A 244 13.99 20.67 1.71
C VAL A 244 13.86 19.95 0.36
N GLU A 245 14.94 19.33 -0.13
CA GLU A 245 14.93 18.59 -1.39
C GLU A 245 14.07 17.33 -1.30
N VAL A 246 14.19 16.58 -0.20
CA VAL A 246 13.33 15.42 0.09
C VAL A 246 11.87 15.84 0.19
N HIS A 247 11.58 16.91 0.92
CA HIS A 247 10.22 17.42 1.06
C HIS A 247 9.61 17.78 -0.29
N SER A 248 10.35 18.55 -1.10
CA SER A 248 9.91 19.01 -2.41
C SER A 248 9.67 17.83 -3.36
N ALA A 249 10.59 16.86 -3.38
CA ALA A 249 10.46 15.65 -4.20
C ALA A 249 9.26 14.78 -3.77
N TYR A 250 9.02 14.67 -2.46
CA TYR A 250 7.88 13.93 -1.91
C TYR A 250 6.55 14.60 -2.26
N GLN A 251 6.43 15.93 -2.16
CA GLN A 251 5.20 16.64 -2.55
C GLN A 251 4.89 16.44 -4.04
N THR A 252 5.90 16.52 -4.92
CA THR A 252 5.71 16.25 -6.35
C THR A 252 5.26 14.81 -6.59
N LEU A 253 5.89 13.83 -5.92
CA LEU A 253 5.51 12.42 -6.06
C LEU A 253 4.05 12.17 -5.66
N LYS A 254 3.60 12.81 -4.57
CA LYS A 254 2.22 12.68 -4.08
C LYS A 254 1.20 13.21 -5.09
N THR A 255 1.50 14.32 -5.76
CA THR A 255 0.66 14.86 -6.84
C THR A 255 0.61 13.88 -8.02
N LEU A 256 1.76 13.39 -8.47
CA LEU A 256 1.82 12.42 -9.58
C LEU A 256 1.10 11.10 -9.25
N ALA A 257 1.24 10.60 -8.03
CA ALA A 257 0.54 9.40 -7.57
C ALA A 257 -0.99 9.60 -7.57
N THR A 258 -1.46 10.80 -7.26
CA THR A 258 -2.89 11.15 -7.30
C THR A 258 -3.42 11.16 -8.73
N ASP A 259 -2.69 11.80 -9.65
CA ASP A 259 -3.06 11.84 -11.07
C ASP A 259 -3.07 10.43 -11.67
N TYR A 260 -2.00 9.67 -11.42
CA TYR A 260 -1.84 8.28 -11.85
C TYR A 260 -2.96 7.39 -11.34
N TYR A 261 -3.31 7.50 -10.06
CA TYR A 261 -4.40 6.73 -9.47
C TYR A 261 -5.74 6.99 -10.19
N ASN A 262 -6.07 8.26 -10.41
CA ASN A 262 -7.34 8.64 -11.01
C ASN A 262 -7.42 8.28 -12.50
N SER A 263 -6.34 8.38 -13.27
CA SER A 263 -6.34 8.06 -14.70
C SER A 263 -6.18 6.56 -14.98
N GLU A 264 -5.26 5.89 -14.30
CA GLU A 264 -4.83 4.53 -14.65
C GLU A 264 -5.52 3.43 -13.83
N ILE A 265 -5.98 3.74 -12.61
CA ILE A 265 -6.45 2.72 -11.66
C ILE A 265 -7.97 2.79 -11.48
N VAL A 266 -8.49 3.96 -11.16
CA VAL A 266 -9.91 4.16 -10.80
C VAL A 266 -10.90 3.61 -11.84
N PRO A 267 -10.74 3.83 -13.16
CA PRO A 267 -11.71 3.33 -14.14
C PRO A 267 -11.94 1.82 -14.04
N THR A 268 -10.86 1.06 -13.85
CA THR A 268 -10.91 -0.39 -13.75
C THR A 268 -11.43 -0.87 -12.40
N LEU A 269 -11.18 -0.11 -11.32
CA LEU A 269 -11.80 -0.38 -10.01
C LEU A 269 -13.33 -0.35 -10.09
N PHE A 270 -13.91 0.58 -10.86
CA PHE A 270 -15.35 0.59 -11.15
C PHE A 270 -15.79 -0.53 -12.11
N LYS A 271 -15.03 -0.80 -13.19
CA LYS A 271 -15.31 -1.90 -14.14
C LYS A 271 -15.50 -3.25 -13.44
N TYR A 272 -14.64 -3.56 -12.46
CA TYR A 272 -14.68 -4.79 -11.68
C TYR A 272 -15.41 -4.66 -10.34
N GLU A 273 -16.14 -3.56 -10.13
CA GLU A 273 -16.97 -3.33 -8.94
C GLU A 273 -16.20 -3.50 -7.62
N PHE A 274 -14.89 -3.19 -7.61
CA PHE A 274 -14.17 -2.93 -6.35
C PHE A 274 -14.71 -1.65 -5.70
N LEU A 275 -15.07 -0.67 -6.53
CA LEU A 275 -15.81 0.52 -6.16
C LEU A 275 -17.20 0.47 -6.81
N LYS A 276 -18.24 0.74 -6.03
CA LYS A 276 -19.63 0.67 -6.49
C LYS A 276 -20.48 1.75 -5.84
N TYR A 277 -21.37 2.36 -6.61
CA TYR A 277 -22.37 3.26 -6.05
C TYR A 277 -23.46 2.43 -5.36
N ASP A 278 -23.67 2.63 -4.06
CA ASP A 278 -24.62 1.90 -3.22
C ASP A 278 -25.74 2.85 -2.73
N ASP A 279 -26.96 2.32 -2.55
CA ASP A 279 -28.17 3.02 -2.09
C ASP A 279 -28.48 2.66 -0.62
#